data_AF-A0AAW8IDT9-F1
#
_entry.id   AF-A0AAW8IDT9-F1
#
_cell.length_a   1.000
_cell.length_b   1.000
_cell.length_c   1.000
_cell.angle_alpha   90.00
_cell.angle_beta   90.00
_cell.angle_gamma   90.00
#
_symmetry.space_group_name_H-M   'P 1'
#
loop_
_entity.id
_entity.type
_entity.pdbx_description
1 polymer ?
#
loop_
_entity_poly.entity_id
_entity_poly.type
_entity_poly.pdbx_seq_one_letter_code
_entity_poly.pdbx_strand_id
1 'polypeptide(L)'
;MKRIFLTLIILTGCSKSKPSTDTYKKNIDYYERCRLLVLEENIPKQNFEFEKKGKEIDQQIVRYLGNIVTTKKDTLKIVNSIHYTGVYEDAKRGNGQLYIYSINNELLGYYNLGSALAVPNDIENNRELIFKYDNESCNQTTKISLRDSIPKKIFIQCTKEGGDLYNLQKE
;
A
#
# COMPACT_ATOMS: atom_id res chain seq x y z
N MET A 1 -7.15 69.26 -9.44
CA MET A 1 -7.84 68.02 -9.88
C MET A 1 -6.83 66.87 -9.86
N LYS A 2 -6.88 66.01 -8.84
CA LYS A 2 -5.99 64.84 -8.72
C LYS A 2 -6.60 63.66 -9.48
N ARG A 3 -5.90 63.14 -10.48
CA ARG A 3 -6.28 61.93 -11.20
C ARG A 3 -5.87 60.71 -10.36
N ILE A 4 -6.86 59.96 -9.89
CA ILE A 4 -6.67 58.66 -9.22
C ILE A 4 -6.55 57.62 -10.34
N PHE A 5 -5.36 57.05 -10.51
CA PHE A 5 -5.17 55.85 -11.31
C PHE A 5 -5.62 54.64 -10.47
N LEU A 6 -6.73 54.02 -10.86
CA LEU A 6 -7.21 52.78 -10.28
C LEU A 6 -6.55 51.61 -11.04
N THR A 7 -5.49 51.04 -10.48
CA THR A 7 -4.84 49.84 -11.03
C THR A 7 -5.65 48.59 -10.65
N LEU A 8 -6.23 47.96 -11.66
CA LEU A 8 -6.94 46.68 -11.57
C LEU A 8 -5.92 45.54 -11.45
N ILE A 9 -5.76 44.99 -10.24
CA ILE A 9 -4.91 43.81 -10.00
C ILE A 9 -5.70 42.57 -10.43
N ILE A 10 -5.37 42.01 -11.59
CA ILE A 10 -5.88 40.71 -12.04
C ILE A 10 -5.09 39.64 -11.27
N LEU A 11 -5.72 39.06 -10.24
CA LEU A 11 -5.24 37.85 -9.60
C LEU A 11 -5.40 36.68 -10.58
N THR A 12 -4.36 36.37 -11.34
CA THR A 12 -4.24 35.08 -12.04
C THR A 12 -3.97 33.99 -11.02
N GLY A 13 -5.04 33.53 -10.36
CA GLY A 13 -5.00 32.28 -9.62
C GLY A 13 -4.71 31.15 -10.58
N CYS A 14 -3.47 30.64 -10.57
CA CYS A 14 -3.15 29.34 -11.15
C CYS A 14 -3.80 28.25 -10.30
N SER A 15 -5.08 27.99 -10.52
CA SER A 15 -5.69 26.73 -10.12
C SER A 15 -5.07 25.65 -11.00
N LYS A 16 -4.07 24.93 -10.48
CA LYS A 16 -3.71 23.63 -11.03
C LYS A 16 -4.96 22.78 -10.89
N SER A 17 -5.69 22.60 -12.00
CA SER A 17 -6.82 21.67 -12.05
C SER A 17 -6.28 20.31 -11.64
N LYS A 18 -6.86 19.72 -10.59
CA LYS A 18 -6.63 18.30 -10.31
C LYS A 18 -7.09 17.55 -11.57
N PRO A 19 -6.26 16.68 -12.15
CA PRO A 19 -6.66 15.92 -13.32
C PRO A 19 -7.96 15.16 -13.01
N SER A 20 -8.87 15.15 -13.98
CA SER A 20 -10.14 14.44 -13.87
C SER A 20 -9.89 12.95 -13.60
N THR A 21 -10.77 12.35 -12.81
CA THR A 21 -10.75 10.92 -12.43
C THR A 21 -10.67 9.98 -13.64
N ASP A 22 -11.23 10.39 -14.79
CA ASP A 22 -11.14 9.63 -16.04
C ASP A 22 -9.75 9.67 -16.70
N THR A 23 -8.98 10.75 -16.48
CA THR A 23 -7.61 10.85 -17.01
C THR A 23 -6.63 10.03 -16.16
N TYR A 24 -6.84 9.97 -14.83
CA TYR A 24 -6.02 9.16 -13.92
C TYR A 24 -6.19 7.65 -14.18
N LYS A 25 -7.43 7.20 -14.43
CA LYS A 25 -7.72 5.79 -14.78
C LYS A 25 -7.00 5.29 -16.03
N LYS A 26 -6.51 6.18 -16.90
CA LYS A 26 -5.94 5.82 -18.21
C LYS A 26 -4.44 5.48 -18.17
N ASN A 27 -3.75 5.66 -17.04
CA ASN A 27 -2.30 5.47 -16.94
C ASN A 27 -1.83 4.76 -15.65
N ILE A 28 -2.71 3.97 -15.04
CA ILE A 28 -2.38 3.11 -13.88
C ILE A 28 -1.76 1.79 -14.37
N ASP A 29 -0.73 1.31 -13.67
CA ASP A 29 -0.12 0.03 -14.00
C ASP A 29 -1.07 -1.15 -13.71
N TYR A 30 -0.83 -2.30 -14.34
CA TYR A 30 -1.68 -3.49 -14.19
C TYR A 30 -1.85 -3.91 -12.72
N TYR A 31 -0.77 -3.95 -11.96
CA TYR A 31 -0.78 -4.38 -10.55
C TYR A 31 -1.44 -3.33 -9.66
N GLU A 32 -1.29 -2.04 -9.97
CA GLU A 32 -2.07 -0.98 -9.32
C GLU A 32 -3.56 -1.16 -9.57
N ARG A 33 -3.96 -1.43 -10.82
CA ARG A 33 -5.37 -1.70 -11.13
C ARG A 33 -5.92 -2.87 -10.32
N CYS A 34 -5.17 -3.97 -10.19
CA CYS A 34 -5.56 -5.11 -9.36
C CYS A 34 -5.77 -4.71 -7.89
N ARG A 35 -4.86 -3.91 -7.30
CA ARG A 35 -5.02 -3.39 -5.93
C ARG A 35 -6.26 -2.52 -5.78
N LEU A 36 -6.51 -1.64 -6.74
CA LEU A 36 -7.69 -0.76 -6.73
C LEU A 36 -8.99 -1.56 -6.87
N LEU A 37 -9.03 -2.59 -7.72
CA LEU A 37 -10.19 -3.49 -7.84
C LEU A 37 -10.51 -4.16 -6.50
N VAL A 38 -9.52 -4.69 -5.79
CA VAL A 38 -9.73 -5.31 -4.46
C VAL A 38 -10.24 -4.29 -3.44
N LEU A 39 -9.76 -3.04 -3.50
CA LEU A 39 -10.28 -1.96 -2.66
C LEU A 39 -11.69 -1.52 -3.02
N GLU A 40 -12.09 -1.62 -4.29
CA GLU A 40 -13.45 -1.37 -4.79
C GLU A 40 -14.42 -2.46 -4.28
N GLU A 41 -14.02 -3.73 -4.27
CA GLU A 41 -14.80 -4.84 -3.70
C GLU A 41 -15.02 -4.67 -2.18
N ASN A 42 -14.04 -4.08 -1.48
CA ASN A 42 -14.13 -3.74 -0.06
C ASN A 42 -14.49 -4.95 0.85
N ILE A 43 -14.02 -6.15 0.51
CA ILE A 43 -14.18 -7.37 1.30
C ILE A 43 -12.88 -7.64 2.09
N PRO A 44 -12.85 -7.41 3.43
CA PRO A 44 -11.65 -7.62 4.21
C PRO A 44 -11.26 -9.09 4.28
N LYS A 45 -9.95 -9.34 4.37
CA LYS A 45 -9.33 -10.64 4.61
C LYS A 45 -9.55 -11.70 3.51
N GLN A 46 -10.19 -11.36 2.39
CA GLN A 46 -10.31 -12.23 1.22
C GLN A 46 -9.09 -12.08 0.29
N ASN A 47 -8.59 -13.21 -0.21
CA ASN A 47 -7.56 -13.22 -1.25
C ASN A 47 -8.22 -13.11 -2.62
N PHE A 48 -7.69 -12.23 -3.46
CA PHE A 48 -8.01 -12.12 -4.88
C PHE A 48 -6.76 -12.45 -5.68
N GLU A 49 -6.88 -13.38 -6.62
CA GLU A 49 -5.78 -13.87 -7.43
C GLU A 49 -5.91 -13.30 -8.85
N PHE A 50 -4.83 -12.69 -9.32
CA PHE A 50 -4.72 -12.13 -10.66
C PHE A 50 -3.54 -12.79 -11.37
N GLU A 51 -3.74 -13.17 -12.62
CA GLU A 51 -2.68 -13.78 -13.43
C GLU A 51 -2.62 -13.07 -14.78
N LYS A 52 -1.41 -12.66 -15.15
CA LYS A 52 -1.14 -12.15 -16.49
C LYS A 52 -0.76 -13.32 -17.39
N LYS A 53 -1.54 -13.53 -18.45
CA LYS A 53 -1.26 -14.61 -19.41
C LYS A 53 0.04 -14.32 -20.16
N GLY A 54 0.95 -15.31 -20.17
CA GLY A 54 2.27 -15.21 -20.77
C GLY A 54 2.98 -16.56 -20.78
N LYS A 55 4.25 -16.58 -21.19
CA LYS A 55 5.12 -17.76 -21.14
C LYS A 55 5.73 -17.99 -19.76
N GLU A 56 5.77 -16.95 -18.94
CA GLU A 56 6.34 -16.95 -17.60
C GLU A 56 5.20 -16.77 -16.58
N ILE A 57 5.47 -17.17 -15.34
CA ILE A 57 4.58 -16.95 -14.20
C ILE A 57 4.63 -15.47 -13.85
N ASP A 58 3.46 -14.85 -13.84
CA ASP A 58 3.24 -13.47 -13.41
C ASP A 58 1.87 -13.41 -12.72
N GLN A 59 1.89 -13.70 -11.41
CA GLN A 59 0.71 -13.88 -10.58
C GLN A 59 0.75 -12.93 -9.38
N GLN A 60 -0.34 -12.23 -9.12
CA GLN A 60 -0.48 -11.33 -7.98
C GLN A 60 -1.62 -11.81 -7.08
N ILE A 61 -1.32 -12.05 -5.81
CA ILE A 61 -2.34 -12.25 -4.78
C ILE A 61 -2.49 -10.93 -4.03
N VAL A 62 -3.70 -10.40 -4.00
CA VAL A 62 -4.01 -9.13 -3.32
C VAL A 62 -5.03 -9.39 -2.23
N ARG A 63 -4.80 -8.81 -1.05
CA ARG A 63 -5.68 -8.96 0.12
C ARG A 63 -5.85 -7.63 0.82
N TYR A 64 -7.06 -7.11 0.86
CA TYR A 64 -7.41 -5.98 1.71
C TYR A 64 -7.54 -6.49 3.16
N LEU A 65 -6.65 -6.09 4.07
CA LEU A 65 -6.68 -6.56 5.45
C LEU A 65 -7.76 -5.87 6.29
N GLY A 66 -8.05 -4.60 5.96
CA GLY A 66 -9.00 -3.78 6.69
C GLY A 66 -8.48 -2.36 6.91
N ASN A 67 -9.08 -1.68 7.88
CA ASN A 67 -8.82 -0.29 8.18
C ASN A 67 -8.04 -0.11 9.48
N ILE A 68 -7.18 0.91 9.51
CA ILE A 68 -6.61 1.48 10.74
C ILE A 68 -7.08 2.93 10.89
N VAL A 69 -7.53 3.29 12.09
CA VAL A 69 -7.93 4.67 12.41
C VAL A 69 -6.82 5.34 13.21
N THR A 70 -6.29 6.43 12.68
CA THR A 70 -5.23 7.20 13.34
C THR A 70 -5.79 8.08 14.47
N THR A 71 -4.92 8.61 15.32
CA THR A 71 -5.31 9.61 16.35
C THR A 71 -5.84 10.90 15.76
N LYS A 72 -5.50 11.21 14.51
CA LYS A 72 -6.05 12.35 13.75
C LYS A 72 -7.42 12.06 13.13
N LYS A 73 -7.97 10.86 13.37
CA LYS A 73 -9.22 10.35 12.78
C LYS A 73 -9.16 10.14 11.26
N ASP A 74 -7.96 10.09 10.68
CA ASP A 74 -7.77 9.61 9.32
C ASP A 74 -7.90 8.09 9.29
N THR A 75 -8.55 7.56 8.26
CA THR A 75 -8.68 6.12 8.02
C THR A 75 -7.69 5.68 6.95
N LEU A 76 -6.86 4.71 7.30
CA LEU A 76 -5.89 4.06 6.43
C LEU A 76 -6.44 2.69 6.00
N LYS A 77 -6.49 2.43 4.70
CA LYS A 77 -6.79 1.12 4.12
C LYS A 77 -5.49 0.34 3.95
N ILE A 78 -5.44 -0.87 4.49
CA ILE A 78 -4.25 -1.71 4.49
C ILE A 78 -4.40 -2.82 3.49
N VAL A 79 -3.49 -2.91 2.52
CA VAL A 79 -3.54 -3.89 1.44
C VAL A 79 -2.22 -4.64 1.37
N ASN A 80 -2.27 -5.96 1.45
CA ASN A 80 -1.15 -6.80 1.09
C ASN A 80 -1.19 -7.11 -0.40
N SER A 81 -0.02 -7.13 -1.01
CA SER A 81 0.18 -7.68 -2.34
C SER A 81 1.35 -8.64 -2.33
N ILE A 82 1.15 -9.83 -2.86
CA ILE A 82 2.22 -10.81 -3.06
C ILE A 82 2.35 -11.02 -4.56
N HIS A 83 3.53 -10.79 -5.10
CA HIS A 83 3.84 -11.00 -6.50
C HIS A 83 4.70 -12.25 -6.66
N TYR A 84 4.16 -13.24 -7.35
CA TYR A 84 4.85 -14.45 -7.75
C TYR A 84 5.35 -14.33 -9.20
N THR A 85 6.65 -14.53 -9.38
CA THR A 85 7.28 -14.54 -10.70
C THR A 85 8.19 -15.75 -10.88
N GLY A 86 8.37 -16.22 -12.11
CA GLY A 86 9.25 -17.34 -12.42
C GLY A 86 9.06 -17.89 -13.83
N VAL A 87 10.04 -18.66 -14.33
CA VAL A 87 9.96 -19.26 -15.66
C VAL A 87 9.11 -20.54 -15.66
N TYR A 88 9.08 -21.26 -14.54
CA TYR A 88 8.32 -22.48 -14.29
C TYR A 88 8.02 -22.60 -12.79
N GLU A 89 7.08 -23.46 -12.39
CA GLU A 89 6.53 -23.51 -11.02
C GLU A 89 7.60 -23.72 -9.94
N ASP A 90 8.57 -24.60 -10.17
CA ASP A 90 9.65 -24.86 -9.20
C ASP A 90 10.63 -23.68 -9.04
N ALA A 91 10.65 -22.75 -9.99
CA ALA A 91 11.45 -21.52 -9.92
C ALA A 91 10.65 -20.32 -9.40
N LYS A 92 9.39 -20.51 -9.02
CA LYS A 92 8.50 -19.43 -8.58
C LYS A 92 9.02 -18.75 -7.31
N ARG A 93 9.16 -17.42 -7.35
CA ARG A 93 9.59 -16.57 -6.23
C ARG A 93 8.47 -15.61 -5.87
N GLY A 94 8.14 -15.56 -4.58
CA GLY A 94 7.12 -14.66 -4.05
C GLY A 94 7.72 -13.48 -3.33
N ASN A 95 7.38 -12.26 -3.77
CA ASN A 95 7.76 -11.01 -3.13
C ASN A 95 6.53 -10.36 -2.50
N GLY A 96 6.59 -10.08 -1.20
CA GLY A 96 5.50 -9.44 -0.46
C GLY A 96 5.66 -7.94 -0.35
N GLN A 97 4.55 -7.22 -0.44
CA GLN A 97 4.43 -5.78 -0.25
C GLN A 97 3.25 -5.44 0.64
N LEU A 98 3.43 -4.39 1.45
CA LEU A 98 2.38 -3.77 2.25
C LEU A 98 2.09 -2.38 1.70
N TYR A 99 0.91 -2.19 1.15
CA TYR A 99 0.43 -0.91 0.64
C TYR A 99 -0.52 -0.24 1.63
N ILE A 100 -0.39 1.08 1.76
CA ILE A 100 -1.22 1.90 2.63
C ILE A 100 -1.93 2.94 1.78
N TYR A 101 -3.25 2.88 1.78
CA TYR A 101 -4.11 3.78 1.02
C TYR A 101 -4.89 4.70 1.97
N SER A 102 -5.31 5.86 1.46
CA SER A 102 -6.30 6.70 2.12
C SER A 102 -7.69 6.06 2.03
N ILE A 103 -8.67 6.61 2.76
CA ILE A 103 -10.07 6.21 2.65
C ILE A 103 -10.62 6.32 1.21
N ASN A 104 -10.06 7.25 0.41
CA ASN A 104 -10.43 7.52 -0.98
C ASN A 104 -9.63 6.68 -1.99
N ASN A 105 -8.92 5.63 -1.54
CA ASN A 105 -8.06 4.78 -2.36
C ASN A 105 -6.87 5.52 -3.01
N GLU A 106 -6.42 6.65 -2.44
CA GLU A 106 -5.18 7.30 -2.86
C GLU A 106 -3.99 6.59 -2.19
N LEU A 107 -2.96 6.22 -2.93
CA LEU A 107 -1.78 5.56 -2.37
C LEU A 107 -0.99 6.57 -1.50
N LEU A 108 -0.76 6.22 -0.23
CA LEU A 108 0.00 7.05 0.71
C LEU A 108 1.46 6.60 0.85
N GLY A 109 1.73 5.34 0.51
CA GLY A 109 3.05 4.72 0.52
C GLY A 109 2.98 3.21 0.68
N TYR A 110 4.13 2.56 0.59
CA TYR A 110 4.23 1.11 0.69
C TYR A 110 5.58 0.64 1.26
N TYR A 111 5.63 -0.61 1.71
CA TYR A 111 6.87 -1.30 2.10
C TYR A 111 7.10 -2.52 1.20
N ASN A 112 8.32 -2.63 0.65
CA ASN A 112 8.78 -3.83 -0.05
C ASN A 112 9.36 -4.81 0.97
N LEU A 113 8.66 -5.91 1.25
CA LEU A 113 8.98 -6.83 2.34
C LEU A 113 9.81 -8.06 1.88
N GLY A 114 10.04 -8.19 0.58
CA GLY A 114 10.96 -9.16 -0.03
C GLY A 114 10.47 -10.61 -0.05
N SER A 115 9.62 -11.03 0.89
CA SER A 115 9.07 -12.39 0.97
C SER A 115 7.54 -12.38 0.98
N ALA A 116 6.93 -13.33 0.28
CA ALA A 116 5.49 -13.58 0.33
C ALA A 116 4.95 -13.80 1.76
N LEU A 117 5.78 -14.31 2.67
CA LEU A 117 5.42 -14.60 4.05
C LEU A 117 5.64 -13.42 5.00
N ALA A 118 6.28 -12.34 4.55
CA ALA A 118 6.63 -11.21 5.39
C ALA A 118 5.51 -10.15 5.51
N VAL A 119 4.42 -10.28 4.74
CA VAL A 119 3.28 -9.35 4.81
C VAL A 119 2.49 -9.55 6.12
N PRO A 120 1.85 -8.50 6.68
CA PRO A 120 1.09 -8.64 7.91
C PRO A 120 -0.11 -9.57 7.73
N ASN A 121 -0.44 -10.35 8.75
CA ASN A 121 -1.51 -11.35 8.68
C ASN A 121 -2.84 -10.78 9.16
N ASP A 122 -2.79 -9.78 10.04
CA ASP A 122 -3.97 -9.19 10.67
C ASP A 122 -3.75 -7.72 11.11
N ILE A 123 -4.86 -7.08 11.48
CA ILE A 123 -4.92 -5.80 12.19
C ILE A 123 -5.57 -6.04 13.55
N GLU A 124 -4.89 -5.67 14.62
CA GLU A 124 -5.42 -5.75 15.98
C GLU A 124 -5.87 -4.36 16.47
N ASN A 125 -7.01 -4.32 17.18
CA ASN A 125 -7.57 -3.11 17.80
C ASN A 125 -7.74 -1.92 16.83
N ASN A 126 -7.90 -2.17 15.53
CA ASN A 126 -7.96 -1.17 14.46
C ASN A 126 -6.76 -0.19 14.45
N ARG A 127 -5.60 -0.62 14.94
CA ARG A 127 -4.43 0.26 15.18
C ARG A 127 -3.09 -0.37 14.86
N GLU A 128 -2.97 -1.69 14.99
CA GLU A 128 -1.68 -2.38 14.96
C GLU A 128 -1.68 -3.42 13.85
N LEU A 129 -0.66 -3.37 12.99
CA LEU A 129 -0.36 -4.42 12.04
C LEU A 129 0.34 -5.57 12.78
N ILE A 130 -0.12 -6.79 12.53
CA ILE A 130 0.44 -8.00 13.13
C ILE A 130 1.21 -8.77 12.05
N PHE A 131 2.52 -8.83 12.21
CA PHE A 131 3.42 -9.61 11.36
C PHE A 131 3.75 -10.91 12.06
N LYS A 132 3.35 -12.03 11.46
CA LYS A 132 3.65 -13.37 11.94
C LYS A 132 3.97 -14.25 10.75
N TYR A 133 5.25 -14.60 10.63
CA TYR A 133 5.68 -15.58 9.65
C TYR A 133 5.05 -16.94 9.95
N ASP A 134 4.63 -17.63 8.90
CA ASP A 134 4.07 -18.99 8.98
C ASP A 134 5.13 -20.01 8.56
N ASN A 135 6.30 -19.99 9.22
CA ASN A 135 7.35 -20.98 9.00
C ASN A 135 8.24 -21.16 10.24
N GLU A 136 8.98 -22.27 10.29
CA GLU A 136 9.84 -22.62 11.45
C GLU A 136 11.05 -21.70 11.61
N SER A 137 11.53 -21.11 10.52
CA SER A 137 12.73 -20.26 10.52
C SER A 137 12.50 -18.87 11.12
N CYS A 138 11.27 -18.34 11.02
CA CYS A 138 10.86 -17.07 11.60
C CYS A 138 9.73 -17.28 12.59
N ASN A 139 10.05 -17.25 13.89
CA ASN A 139 9.14 -17.63 14.96
C ASN A 139 8.74 -16.48 15.90
N GLN A 140 9.05 -15.24 15.52
CA GLN A 140 8.66 -14.05 16.28
C GLN A 140 7.42 -13.38 15.70
N THR A 141 6.65 -12.73 16.59
CA THR A 141 5.54 -11.86 16.20
C THR A 141 5.98 -10.42 16.36
N THR A 142 5.81 -9.61 15.30
CA THR A 142 6.04 -8.17 15.38
C THR A 142 4.74 -7.41 15.28
N LYS A 143 4.52 -6.45 16.19
CA LYS A 143 3.39 -5.53 16.14
C LYS A 143 3.86 -4.14 15.76
N ILE A 144 3.22 -3.54 14.78
CA ILE A 144 3.57 -2.19 14.32
C ILE A 144 2.34 -1.31 14.36
N SER A 145 2.38 -0.28 15.21
CA SER A 145 1.30 0.68 15.31
C SER A 145 1.39 1.72 14.20
N LEU A 146 0.27 1.97 13.51
CA LEU A 146 0.10 3.13 12.62
C LEU A 146 -0.74 4.23 13.27
N ARG A 147 -0.95 4.16 14.59
CA ARG A 147 -1.87 5.03 15.34
C ARG A 147 -1.54 6.52 15.15
N ASP A 148 -0.27 6.88 15.26
CA ASP A 148 0.14 8.30 15.30
C ASP A 148 0.56 8.82 13.91
N SER A 149 1.18 7.95 13.10
CA SER A 149 1.52 8.21 11.69
C SER A 149 1.97 6.91 11.01
N ILE A 150 2.11 6.93 9.68
CA ILE A 150 2.80 5.86 8.94
C ILE A 150 4.31 5.97 9.24
N PRO A 151 4.95 4.96 9.85
CA PRO A 151 6.38 4.99 10.13
C PRO A 151 7.20 5.19 8.85
N LYS A 152 8.37 5.84 8.96
CA LYS A 152 9.30 5.90 7.82
C LYS A 152 10.08 4.59 7.64
N LYS A 153 10.22 3.84 8.72
CA LYS A 153 10.90 2.55 8.77
C LYS A 153 10.15 1.61 9.69
N ILE A 154 10.19 0.34 9.36
CA ILE A 154 9.66 -0.74 10.20
C ILE A 154 10.73 -1.82 10.33
N PHE A 155 10.87 -2.35 11.54
CA PHE A 155 11.67 -3.55 11.78
C PHE A 155 10.71 -4.71 11.98
N ILE A 156 10.83 -5.77 11.18
CA ILE A 156 10.06 -6.99 11.35
C ILE A 156 11.01 -8.04 11.91
N GLN A 157 10.79 -8.39 13.17
CA GLN A 157 11.57 -9.40 13.86
C GLN A 157 11.21 -10.79 13.31
N CYS A 158 12.23 -11.58 12.95
CA CYS A 158 12.10 -12.96 12.49
C CYS A 158 12.51 -13.94 13.59
N THR A 159 13.64 -13.68 14.26
CA THR A 159 14.19 -14.51 15.36
C THR A 159 14.45 -13.66 16.61
N LYS A 160 14.81 -14.28 17.73
CA LYS A 160 15.19 -13.54 18.95
C LYS A 160 16.36 -12.57 18.73
N GLU A 161 17.24 -12.88 17.79
CA GLU A 161 18.49 -12.15 17.56
C GLU A 161 18.46 -11.29 16.28
N GLY A 162 17.45 -11.45 15.42
CA GLY A 162 17.48 -10.86 14.09
C GLY A 162 16.12 -10.64 13.43
N GLY A 163 16.18 -9.89 12.34
CA GLY A 163 15.05 -9.48 11.53
C GLY A 163 15.50 -8.47 10.49
N ASP A 164 14.53 -7.92 9.78
CA ASP A 164 14.78 -7.07 8.63
C ASP A 164 14.20 -5.67 8.84
N LEU A 165 14.93 -4.67 8.36
CA LEU A 165 14.52 -3.26 8.40
C LEU A 165 14.04 -2.84 7.00
N TYR A 166 12.80 -2.37 6.93
CA TYR A 166 12.18 -1.90 5.70
C TYR A 166 11.91 -0.41 5.75
N ASN A 167 12.06 0.26 4.61
CA ASN A 167 11.82 1.68 4.46
C ASN A 167 10.50 1.92 3.74
N LEU A 168 9.73 2.91 4.21
CA LEU A 168 8.55 3.39 3.51
C LEU A 168 8.97 4.00 2.18
N GLN A 169 8.39 3.51 1.10
CA GLN A 169 8.49 4.08 -0.24
C GLN A 169 7.25 4.92 -0.51
N LYS A 170 7.44 5.95 -1.34
CA LYS A 170 6.38 6.80 -1.90
C LYS A 170 6.63 6.91 -3.40
N GLU A 171 5.55 6.98 -4.17
CA GLU A 171 5.62 7.40 -5.57
C GLU A 171 5.94 8.89 -5.68
#